data_AF-A0A1G6URY1-F1
#
_entry.id   AF-A0A1G6URY1-F1
#
_cell.length_a   1.000
_cell.length_b   1.000
_cell.length_c   1.000
_cell.angle_alpha   90.00
_cell.angle_beta   90.00
_cell.angle_gamma   90.00
#
_symmetry.space_group_name_H-M   'P 1'
#
loop_
_entity.id
_entity.type
_entity.pdbx_description
1 polymer ?
#
loop_
_entity_poly.entity_id
_entity_poly.type
_entity_poly.pdbx_seq_one_letter_code
_entity_poly.pdbx_strand_id
1 'polypeptide(L)'
;MITDYAVLQPEIQPEREVIMARDGELDHLSTVLEPITHGVAPAGAFIYGPSGAGKTCAVRRVTSELPRSIYVNCLSSHTRRSVLNRVLEGVGYGPALERRSGRP
;
A
#
# COMPACT_ATOMS: atom_id res chain seq x y z
N MET A 1 -30.37 -5.15 -8.18
CA MET A 1 -30.39 -4.43 -6.89
C MET A 1 -29.03 -4.63 -6.26
N ILE A 2 -28.30 -3.54 -5.98
CA ILE A 2 -27.01 -3.61 -5.27
C ILE A 2 -27.31 -3.68 -3.78
N THR A 3 -26.75 -4.67 -3.08
CA THR A 3 -27.02 -4.93 -1.65
C THR A 3 -26.07 -4.20 -0.71
N ASP A 4 -24.85 -3.97 -1.17
CA ASP A 4 -23.85 -3.16 -0.49
C ASP A 4 -23.10 -2.36 -1.55
N TYR A 5 -23.10 -1.03 -1.43
CA TYR A 5 -22.39 -0.14 -2.34
C TYR A 5 -20.92 0.07 -1.92
N ALA A 6 -20.60 -0.17 -0.65
CA ALA A 6 -19.27 0.04 -0.11
C ALA A 6 -18.25 -0.86 -0.81
N VAL A 7 -18.62 -2.12 -1.12
CA VAL A 7 -17.75 -3.08 -1.82
C VAL A 7 -17.30 -2.63 -3.22
N LEU A 8 -17.93 -1.61 -3.79
CA LEU A 8 -17.54 -1.02 -5.08
C LEU A 8 -16.51 0.12 -4.93
N GLN A 9 -16.22 0.56 -3.70
CA GLN A 9 -15.24 1.60 -3.44
C GLN A 9 -13.81 1.05 -3.60
N PRO A 10 -12.92 1.75 -4.31
CA PRO A 10 -11.54 1.29 -4.54
C PRO A 10 -10.71 1.21 -3.25
N GLU A 11 -11.13 1.90 -2.20
CA GLU A 11 -10.51 1.85 -0.88
C GLU A 11 -10.77 0.53 -0.17
N ILE A 12 -11.89 -0.14 -0.47
CA ILE A 12 -12.29 -1.39 0.16
C ILE A 12 -11.54 -2.54 -0.49
N GLN A 13 -10.80 -3.26 0.35
CA GLN A 13 -10.01 -4.40 -0.07
C GLN A 13 -10.87 -5.67 0.01
N PRO A 14 -11.02 -6.45 -1.08
CA PRO A 14 -11.74 -7.70 -1.03
C PRO A 14 -11.02 -8.75 -0.18
N GLU A 15 -11.79 -9.72 0.32
CA GLU A 15 -11.26 -10.91 0.98
C GLU A 15 -10.37 -11.73 0.02
N ARG A 16 -9.48 -12.56 0.56
CA ARG A 16 -8.48 -13.28 -0.24
C ARG A 16 -9.15 -14.21 -1.24
N GLU A 17 -10.22 -14.87 -0.79
CA GLU A 17 -11.01 -15.85 -1.54
C GLU A 17 -11.64 -15.24 -2.80
N VAL A 18 -11.84 -13.92 -2.83
CA VAL A 18 -12.44 -13.19 -3.95
C VAL A 18 -11.40 -12.80 -5.02
N ILE A 19 -10.10 -12.86 -4.70
CA ILE A 19 -9.01 -12.52 -5.62
C ILE A 19 -8.72 -13.72 -6.53
N MET A 20 -9.53 -13.90 -7.58
CA MET A 20 -9.38 -15.02 -8.50
C MET A 20 -8.15 -14.88 -9.42
N ALA A 21 -7.49 -16.00 -9.70
CA ALA A 21 -6.39 -16.16 -10.66
C ALA A 21 -5.06 -15.43 -10.32
N ARG A 22 -4.74 -15.23 -9.03
CA ARG A 22 -3.48 -14.59 -8.59
C ARG A 22 -2.72 -15.32 -7.48
N ASP A 23 -3.07 -16.56 -7.15
CA ASP A 23 -2.46 -17.28 -6.02
C ASP A 23 -0.93 -17.35 -6.12
N GLY A 24 -0.38 -17.70 -7.28
CA GLY A 24 1.08 -17.76 -7.47
C GLY A 24 1.78 -16.40 -7.35
N GLU A 25 1.14 -15.30 -7.75
CA GLU A 25 1.72 -13.95 -7.60
C GLU A 25 1.62 -13.46 -6.14
N LEU A 26 0.52 -13.78 -5.46
CA LEU A 26 0.32 -13.48 -4.04
C LEU A 26 1.32 -14.26 -3.18
N ASP A 27 1.53 -15.54 -3.49
CA ASP A 27 2.49 -16.39 -2.80
C ASP A 27 3.92 -15.89 -3.03
N HIS A 28 4.27 -15.54 -4.28
CA HIS A 28 5.58 -14.96 -4.57
C HIS A 28 5.83 -13.65 -3.81
N LEU A 29 4.85 -12.73 -3.80
CA LEU A 29 4.96 -11.49 -3.05
C LEU A 29 5.07 -11.76 -1.54
N SER A 30 4.34 -12.74 -1.03
CA SER A 30 4.41 -13.15 0.38
C SER A 30 5.80 -13.68 0.73
N THR A 31 6.40 -14.52 -0.11
CA THR A 31 7.78 -15.01 0.07
C THR A 31 8.80 -13.88 0.06
N VAL A 32 8.66 -12.88 -0.83
CA VAL A 32 9.58 -11.72 -0.86
C VAL A 32 9.47 -10.88 0.41
N LEU A 33 8.28 -10.78 1.00
CA LEU A 33 8.00 -9.97 2.19
C LEU A 33 8.15 -10.74 3.51
N GLU A 34 8.25 -12.07 3.48
CA GLU A 34 8.45 -12.94 4.65
C GLU A 34 9.55 -12.43 5.62
N PRO A 35 10.73 -11.95 5.16
CA PRO A 35 11.78 -11.47 6.07
C PRO A 35 11.33 -10.40 7.06
N ILE A 36 10.31 -9.59 6.70
CA ILE A 36 9.73 -8.57 7.59
C ILE A 36 9.22 -9.19 8.90
N THR A 37 8.64 -10.40 8.81
CA THR A 37 8.09 -11.12 9.97
C THR A 37 9.18 -11.58 10.94
N HIS A 38 10.42 -11.65 10.48
CA HIS A 38 11.61 -11.97 11.28
C HIS A 38 12.42 -10.72 11.67
N GLY A 39 11.89 -9.51 11.42
CA GLY A 39 12.58 -8.25 11.70
C GLY A 39 13.73 -7.94 10.74
N VAL A 40 13.80 -8.64 9.60
CA VAL A 40 14.83 -8.45 8.57
C VAL A 40 14.25 -7.65 7.41
N ALA A 41 15.03 -6.70 6.88
CA ALA A 41 14.61 -5.94 5.71
C ALA A 41 14.59 -6.83 4.47
N PRO A 42 13.47 -6.90 3.71
CA PRO A 42 13.41 -7.65 2.46
C PRO A 42 14.16 -6.90 1.35
N ALA A 43 14.49 -7.61 0.27
CA ALA A 43 15.07 -6.99 -0.93
C ALA A 43 14.09 -6.02 -1.65
N GLY A 44 12.80 -6.10 -1.31
CA GLY A 44 11.73 -5.36 -1.98
C GLY A 44 11.23 -6.07 -3.25
N ALA A 45 10.11 -5.60 -3.77
CA ALA A 45 9.48 -6.13 -4.99
C ALA A 45 9.11 -4.98 -5.93
N PHE A 46 9.28 -5.21 -7.23
CA PHE A 46 8.79 -4.31 -8.28
C PHE A 46 7.70 -5.02 -9.08
N ILE A 47 6.47 -4.50 -9.00
CA ILE A 47 5.28 -5.14 -9.58
C ILE A 47 4.79 -4.28 -10.75
N TYR A 48 4.73 -4.86 -11.94
CA TYR A 48 4.38 -4.18 -13.19
C TYR A 48 3.30 -4.95 -13.97
N GLY A 49 2.66 -4.27 -14.93
CA GLY A 49 1.63 -4.85 -15.80
C GLY A 49 0.55 -3.84 -16.18
N PRO A 50 -0.46 -4.24 -16.98
CA PRO A 50 -1.51 -3.35 -17.47
C PRO A 50 -2.40 -2.79 -16.35
N SER A 51 -2.98 -1.60 -16.55
CA SER A 51 -3.93 -1.01 -15.60
C SER A 51 -5.15 -1.94 -15.42
N GLY A 52 -5.76 -1.94 -14.23
CA GLY A 52 -6.91 -2.80 -13.93
C GLY A 52 -6.58 -4.27 -13.64
N ALA A 53 -5.33 -4.71 -13.80
CA ALA A 53 -4.93 -6.10 -13.50
C ALA A 53 -4.94 -6.49 -12.01
N GLY A 54 -5.47 -5.64 -11.12
CA GLY A 54 -5.54 -5.96 -9.69
C GLY A 54 -4.23 -5.87 -8.90
N LYS A 55 -3.16 -5.29 -9.46
CA LYS A 55 -1.86 -5.11 -8.76
C LYS A 55 -2.00 -4.45 -7.38
N THR A 56 -2.67 -3.29 -7.33
CA THR A 56 -2.89 -2.56 -6.07
C THR A 56 -3.66 -3.40 -5.07
N CYS A 57 -4.69 -4.11 -5.53
CA CYS A 57 -5.50 -5.01 -4.71
C CYS A 57 -4.63 -6.14 -4.14
N ALA A 58 -3.84 -6.83 -4.96
CA ALA A 58 -2.96 -7.91 -4.52
C ALA A 58 -1.94 -7.45 -3.47
N VAL A 59 -1.27 -6.32 -3.72
CA VAL A 59 -0.30 -5.75 -2.76
C VAL A 59 -0.98 -5.40 -1.45
N ARG A 60 -2.10 -4.67 -1.50
CA ARG A 60 -2.82 -4.27 -0.30
C ARG A 60 -3.29 -5.48 0.51
N ARG A 61 -3.72 -6.56 -0.15
CA ARG A 61 -4.10 -7.82 0.52
C ARG A 61 -2.94 -8.47 1.25
N VAL A 62 -1.76 -8.58 0.64
CA VAL A 62 -0.60 -9.21 1.31
C VAL A 62 -0.13 -8.30 2.45
N THR A 63 -0.02 -6.99 2.21
CA THR A 63 0.46 -6.05 3.22
C THR A 63 -0.51 -5.80 4.38
N SER A 64 -1.80 -6.17 4.25
CA SER A 64 -2.76 -6.09 5.35
C SER A 64 -2.55 -7.16 6.41
N GLU A 65 -1.77 -8.20 6.11
CA GLU A 65 -1.38 -9.23 7.09
C GLU A 65 -0.18 -8.77 7.95
N LEU A 66 0.52 -7.71 7.53
CA LEU A 66 1.62 -7.14 8.30
C LEU A 66 1.09 -6.28 9.46
N PRO A 67 1.72 -6.30 10.64
CA PRO A 67 1.26 -5.53 11.80
C PRO A 67 1.33 -4.02 11.58
N ARG A 68 2.24 -3.57 10.70
CA ARG A 68 2.39 -2.18 10.29
C ARG A 68 2.79 -2.12 8.82
N SER A 69 1.98 -1.44 8.02
CA SER A 69 2.29 -1.10 6.64
C SER A 69 1.75 0.29 6.31
N ILE A 70 2.47 1.03 5.46
CA ILE A 70 2.08 2.37 5.02
C ILE A 70 1.88 2.32 3.52
N TYR A 71 0.66 2.61 3.08
CA TYR A 71 0.33 2.72 1.66
C TYR A 71 0.41 4.18 1.21
N VAL A 72 1.20 4.44 0.16
CA VAL A 72 1.31 5.77 -0.45
C VAL A 72 0.96 5.70 -1.92
N ASN A 73 -0.11 6.40 -2.32
CA ASN A 73 -0.48 6.53 -3.71
C ASN A 73 0.24 7.74 -4.36
N CYS A 74 1.35 7.49 -5.06
CA CYS A 74 2.12 8.53 -5.76
C CYS A 74 1.36 9.19 -6.91
N LEU A 75 0.28 8.58 -7.41
CA LEU A 75 -0.65 9.20 -8.38
C LEU A 75 -1.57 10.23 -7.74
N SER A 76 -1.68 10.31 -6.42
CA SER A 76 -2.37 11.40 -5.72
C SER A 76 -1.37 12.33 -5.03
N SER A 77 -0.24 11.77 -4.57
CA SER A 77 0.89 12.49 -3.97
C SER A 77 1.95 12.83 -5.02
N HIS A 78 1.69 13.85 -5.85
CA HIS A 78 2.51 14.17 -7.02
C HIS A 78 3.87 14.85 -6.75
N THR A 79 4.24 15.06 -5.49
CA THR A 79 5.52 15.70 -5.14
C THR A 79 6.30 14.85 -4.14
N ARG A 80 7.63 14.85 -4.27
CA ARG A 80 8.54 14.16 -3.32
C ARG A 80 8.24 14.53 -1.87
N ARG A 81 7.96 15.81 -1.61
CA ARG A 81 7.60 16.31 -0.28
C ARG A 81 6.27 15.74 0.21
N SER A 82 5.26 15.65 -0.66
CA SER A 82 3.96 15.06 -0.30
C SER A 82 4.09 13.57 0.03
N VAL A 83 4.87 12.82 -0.75
CA VAL A 83 5.17 11.41 -0.48
C VAL A 83 5.89 11.27 0.87
N LEU A 84 6.92 12.09 1.12
CA LEU A 84 7.66 12.06 2.37
C LEU A 84 6.78 12.39 3.58
N ASN A 85 5.95 13.43 3.50
CA ASN A 85 5.00 13.75 4.55
C ASN A 85 4.04 12.59 4.83
N ARG A 86 3.56 11.91 3.78
CA ARG A 86 2.65 10.77 3.96
C ARG A 86 3.33 9.59 4.64
N VAL A 87 4.60 9.33 4.32
CA VAL A 87 5.40 8.31 5.01
C VAL A 87 5.59 8.68 6.49
N LEU A 88 5.97 9.92 6.78
CA LEU A 88 6.15 10.42 8.15
C LEU A 88 4.86 10.31 8.97
N GLU A 89 3.73 10.74 8.42
CA GLU A 89 2.41 10.56 9.03
C GLU A 89 2.14 9.08 9.35
N GLY A 90 2.43 8.18 8.43
CA GLY A 90 2.24 6.74 8.60
C GLY A 90 3.13 6.10 9.66
N VAL A 91 4.36 6.62 9.87
CA VAL A 91 5.24 6.15 10.95
C VAL A 91 4.94 6.82 12.31
N GLY A 92 3.94 7.70 12.37
CA GLY A 92 3.50 8.36 13.60
C GLY A 92 4.21 9.68 13.91
N TYR A 93 5.05 10.18 13.00
CA TYR A 93 5.50 11.55 13.05
C TYR A 93 4.40 12.41 12.41
N GLY A 94 3.89 13.44 13.11
CA GLY A 94 2.96 14.40 12.50
C GLY A 94 3.56 15.04 11.23
N PRO A 95 2.87 15.97 10.55
CA PRO A 95 3.42 16.64 9.37
C PRO A 95 4.72 17.39 9.73
N ALA A 96 5.86 16.69 9.68
CA ALA A 96 7.11 17.16 10.26
C ALA A 96 7.78 18.25 9.40
N LEU A 97 7.35 18.34 8.14
CA LEU A 97 7.79 19.36 7.19
C LEU A 97 6.70 20.42 7.05
N GLU A 98 6.40 21.11 8.14
CA GLU A 98 5.71 22.39 8.07
C GLU A 98 6.54 23.38 7.25
N ARG A 99 5.84 24.28 6.53
CA ARG A 99 6.52 25.35 5.79
C ARG A 99 7.29 26.20 6.80
N ARG A 100 8.63 26.18 6.74
CA ARG A 100 9.43 27.35 7.14
C ARG A 100 9.19 28.48 6.14
N SER A 101 7.98 29.01 6.09
CA SER A 101 7.68 30.25 5.40
C SER A 101 7.64 31.37 6.44
N GLY A 102 8.71 32.16 6.49
CA GLY A 102 8.75 33.46 7.14
C GLY A 102 8.95 33.44 8.66
N ARG A 103 10.20 33.49 9.11
CA ARG A 103 10.53 34.32 10.27
C ARG A 103 10.86 35.72 9.72
N PRO A 104 10.17 36.81 10.11
CA PRO A 104 10.86 38.07 10.32
C PRO A 104 11.86 37.93 11.49
#